data_AF-A0A945QZR4-F1
#
_entry.id   AF-A0A945QZR4-F1
#
_cell.length_a   1.000
_cell.length_b   1.000
_cell.length_c   1.000
_cell.angle_alpha   90.00
_cell.angle_beta   90.00
_cell.angle_gamma   90.00
#
_symmetry.space_group_name_H-M   'P 1'
#
loop_
_entity.id
_entity.type
_entity.pdbx_description
1 polymer ?
#
loop_
_entity_poly.entity_id
_entity_poly.type
_entity_poly.pdbx_seq_one_letter_code
_entity_poly.pdbx_strand_id
1 'polypeptide(L)'
;QGHVQMMVRVIIHNQNPQAASDAPRWHLTESGDLALESGFSDATLASLSARGHTLKLHEPEHLFGGAQLIARIENGYCGGSDHRKEGLAAGF
;
A
#
# COMPACT_ATOMS: atom_id res chain seq x y z
N GLN A 1 -1.86 9.50 3.07
CA GLN A 1 -0.70 8.57 3.10
C GLN A 1 -0.83 7.50 2.02
N GLY A 2 -1.98 6.82 1.89
CA GLY A 2 -2.24 5.86 0.81
C GLY A 2 -1.99 6.39 -0.61
N HIS A 3 -2.46 7.61 -0.95
CA HIS A 3 -2.19 8.21 -2.28
C HIS A 3 -0.69 8.30 -2.60
N VAL A 4 0.15 8.71 -1.65
CA VAL A 4 1.61 8.79 -1.87
C VAL A 4 2.18 7.40 -2.15
N GLN A 5 1.76 6.40 -1.38
CA GLN A 5 2.21 5.02 -1.56
C GLN A 5 1.80 4.46 -2.93
N MET A 6 0.55 4.70 -3.36
CA MET A 6 0.09 4.29 -4.69
C MET A 6 0.86 4.99 -5.81
N MET A 7 1.02 6.31 -5.71
CA MET A 7 1.70 7.09 -6.76
C MET A 7 3.17 6.73 -6.89
N VAL A 8 3.88 6.53 -5.77
CA VAL A 8 5.28 6.07 -5.81
C VAL A 8 5.38 4.69 -6.48
N ARG A 9 4.46 3.77 -6.17
CA ARG A 9 4.46 2.43 -6.76
C ARG A 9 4.15 2.44 -8.26
N VAL A 10 3.11 3.16 -8.67
CA VAL A 10 2.70 3.21 -10.08
C VAL A 10 3.69 4.02 -10.92
N ILE A 11 4.12 5.19 -10.46
CA ILE A 11 4.92 6.12 -11.28
C ILE A 11 6.41 5.84 -11.17
N ILE A 12 6.93 5.63 -9.97
CA ILE A 12 8.37 5.47 -9.75
C ILE A 12 8.80 4.02 -9.95
N HIS A 13 8.00 3.07 -9.45
CA HIS A 13 8.31 1.64 -9.58
C HIS A 13 7.65 0.95 -10.77
N ASN A 14 6.90 1.68 -11.61
CA ASN A 14 6.16 1.13 -12.76
C ASN A 14 5.33 -0.11 -12.43
N GLN A 15 4.79 -0.18 -11.20
CA GLN A 15 3.92 -1.28 -10.80
C GLN A 15 2.54 -1.11 -11.44
N ASN A 16 1.95 -2.23 -11.87
CA ASN A 16 0.56 -2.20 -12.32
C ASN A 16 -0.40 -1.85 -11.15
N PRO A 17 -1.62 -1.39 -11.44
CA PRO A 17 -2.64 -1.03 -10.44
C PRO A 17 -2.85 -2.05 -9.31
N GLN A 18 -2.93 -3.34 -9.64
CA GLN A 18 -3.16 -4.39 -8.63
C GLN A 18 -1.92 -4.58 -7.74
N ALA A 19 -0.73 -4.68 -8.34
CA ALA A 19 0.53 -4.80 -7.60
C ALA A 19 0.80 -3.60 -6.69
N ALA A 20 0.44 -2.38 -7.14
CA ALA A 20 0.53 -1.19 -6.31
C ALA A 20 -0.42 -1.26 -5.09
N SER A 21 -1.65 -1.75 -5.31
CA SER A 21 -2.68 -1.90 -4.28
C SER A 21 -2.32 -2.98 -3.24
N ASP A 22 -1.86 -4.15 -3.71
CA ASP A 22 -1.57 -5.32 -2.88
C ASP A 22 -0.37 -5.13 -1.97
N ALA A 23 0.59 -4.30 -2.40
CA ALA A 23 1.83 -4.15 -1.68
C ALA A 23 1.61 -3.61 -0.24
N PRO A 24 2.44 -4.05 0.73
CA PRO A 24 2.31 -3.66 2.13
C PRO A 24 2.34 -2.13 2.30
N ARG A 25 1.46 -1.64 3.17
CA ARG A 25 1.29 -0.22 3.48
C ARG A 25 1.84 0.15 4.85
N TRP A 26 2.15 1.43 4.96
CA TRP A 26 2.48 2.06 6.22
C TRP A 26 1.47 3.16 6.56
N HIS A 27 1.29 3.41 7.85
CA HIS A 27 0.45 4.47 8.39
C HIS A 27 1.17 5.12 9.58
N LEU A 28 1.45 6.42 9.49
CA LEU A 28 1.91 7.22 10.63
C LEU A 28 0.69 7.68 11.43
N THR A 29 0.59 7.23 12.69
CA THR A 29 -0.53 7.55 13.58
C THR A 29 -0.47 8.99 14.06
N GLU A 30 -1.54 9.47 14.70
CA GLU A 30 -1.56 10.79 15.34
C GLU A 30 -0.52 10.92 16.47
N SER A 31 -0.18 9.81 17.14
CA SER A 31 0.90 9.76 18.15
C SER A 31 2.31 9.79 17.54
N GLY A 32 2.44 9.70 16.21
CA GLY A 32 3.73 9.61 15.52
C GLY A 32 4.32 8.20 15.47
N ASP A 33 3.56 7.18 15.86
CA ASP A 33 3.98 5.78 15.73
C ASP A 33 3.81 5.31 14.28
N LEU A 34 4.73 4.47 13.81
CA LEU A 34 4.70 3.93 12.46
C LEU A 34 4.05 2.55 12.45
N ALA A 35 2.78 2.48 12.05
CA ALA A 35 2.08 1.23 11.79
C ALA A 35 2.48 0.65 10.43
N LEU A 36 2.78 -0.65 10.41
CA LEU A 36 3.21 -1.37 9.22
C LEU A 36 2.40 -2.66 9.06
N GLU A 37 1.94 -2.92 7.84
CA GLU A 37 1.34 -4.21 7.49
C GLU A 37 2.37 -5.35 7.46
N SER A 38 1.87 -6.59 7.44
CA SER A 38 2.70 -7.76 7.12
C SER A 38 3.31 -7.63 5.71
N GLY A 39 4.54 -8.11 5.54
CA GLY A 39 5.23 -8.16 4.24
C GLY A 39 6.44 -7.22 4.10
N PHE A 40 6.70 -6.35 5.09
CA PHE A 40 8.01 -5.71 5.21
C PHE A 40 9.04 -6.73 5.71
N SER A 41 10.28 -6.63 5.20
CA SER A 41 11.38 -7.52 5.62
C SER A 41 11.87 -7.18 7.03
N ASP A 42 12.37 -8.17 7.77
CA ASP A 42 12.96 -7.96 9.10
C ASP A 42 14.09 -6.92 9.08
N ALA A 43 14.87 -6.90 7.99
CA ALA A 43 15.91 -5.90 7.77
C ALA A 43 15.34 -4.48 7.69
N THR A 44 14.20 -4.30 7.00
CA THR A 44 13.48 -3.02 6.94
C THR A 44 12.97 -2.62 8.32
N LEU A 45 12.36 -3.54 9.06
CA LEU A 45 11.82 -3.28 10.41
C LEU A 45 12.94 -2.85 11.37
N ALA A 46 14.03 -3.63 11.43
CA ALA A 46 15.20 -3.31 12.26
C ALA A 46 15.80 -1.95 11.90
N SER A 47 15.89 -1.64 10.59
CA SER A 47 16.44 -0.37 10.11
C SER A 47 15.55 0.83 10.47
N LEU A 48 14.23 0.67 10.49
CA LEU A 48 13.31 1.74 10.92
C LEU A 48 13.38 1.96 12.43
N SER A 49 13.37 0.89 13.24
CA SER A 49 13.54 0.98 14.68
C SER A 49 14.87 1.64 15.07
N ALA A 50 15.97 1.29 14.39
CA ALA A 50 17.28 1.90 14.62
C ALA A 50 17.34 3.40 14.29
N ARG A 51 16.43 3.90 13.44
CA ARG A 51 16.26 5.34 13.16
C ARG A 51 15.34 6.05 14.17
N GLY A 52 14.86 5.34 15.19
CA GLY A 52 14.03 5.90 16.25
C GLY A 52 12.53 5.83 16.01
N HIS A 53 12.06 5.11 14.99
CA HIS A 53 10.63 4.91 14.79
C HIS A 53 10.06 3.91 15.80
N THR A 54 8.98 4.28 16.47
CA THR A 54 8.15 3.32 17.23
C THR A 54 7.29 2.54 16.26
N LEU A 55 7.54 1.24 16.12
CA LEU A 55 6.78 0.39 15.20
C LEU A 55 5.52 -0.19 15.85
N LYS A 56 4.40 -0.15 15.12
CA LYS A 56 3.17 -0.86 15.46
C LYS A 56 2.95 -1.96 14.40
N LEU A 57 3.04 -3.20 14.82
CA LEU A 57 2.88 -4.38 13.97
C LEU A 57 1.58 -5.08 14.33
N HIS A 58 1.00 -5.81 13.37
CA HIS A 58 -0.26 -6.55 13.54
C HIS A 58 -1.49 -5.68 13.85
N GLU A 59 -1.44 -4.41 13.42
CA GLU A 59 -2.59 -3.52 13.49
C GLU A 59 -3.73 -4.01 12.56
N PRO A 60 -5.00 -3.74 12.89
CA PRO A 60 -6.13 -4.15 12.05
C PRO A 60 -6.03 -3.62 10.61
N GLU A 61 -6.25 -4.52 9.64
CA GLU A 61 -6.11 -4.25 8.20
C GLU A 61 -6.93 -3.04 7.71
N HIS A 62 -8.10 -2.79 8.31
CA HIS A 62 -8.96 -1.67 7.95
C HIS A 62 -8.32 -0.29 8.18
N LEU A 63 -7.28 -0.18 9.02
CA LEU A 63 -6.52 1.05 9.26
C LEU A 63 -5.65 1.47 8.07
N PHE A 64 -5.33 0.53 7.19
CA PHE A 64 -4.51 0.77 5.99
C PHE A 64 -5.33 1.14 4.75
N GLY A 65 -6.65 1.28 4.93
CA GLY A 65 -7.58 1.77 3.92
C GLY A 65 -7.88 0.77 2.80
N GLY A 66 -8.54 1.27 1.76
CA GLY A 66 -8.85 0.54 0.53
C GLY A 66 -8.38 1.35 -0.68
N ALA A 67 -8.09 0.68 -1.79
CA ALA A 67 -7.71 1.33 -3.04
C ALA A 67 -8.44 0.74 -4.25
N GLN A 68 -8.82 1.60 -5.18
CA GLN A 68 -9.35 1.22 -6.49
C GLN A 68 -8.58 2.05 -7.51
N LEU A 69 -7.97 1.39 -8.49
CA LEU A 69 -7.08 2.04 -9.44
C LEU A 69 -7.43 1.59 -10.86
N ILE A 70 -7.41 2.54 -11.80
CA ILE A 70 -7.48 2.27 -13.23
C ILE A 70 -6.34 3.04 -13.89
N ALA A 71 -5.47 2.34 -14.60
CA ALA A 71 -4.41 2.92 -15.41
C ALA A 71 -4.70 2.71 -16.89
N ARG A 72 -4.58 3.77 -17.69
CA ARG A 72 -4.59 3.64 -19.15
C ARG A 72 -3.29 2.98 -19.60
N ILE A 73 -3.42 1.99 -20.46
CA ILE A 73 -2.31 1.35 -21.18
C ILE A 73 -2.49 1.60 -22.68
N GLU A 74 -1.53 1.17 -23.51
CA GLU A 74 -1.52 1.46 -24.95
C GLU A 74 -2.85 1.12 -25.64
N ASN A 75 -3.38 -0.09 -25.39
CA ASN A 75 -4.56 -0.63 -26.06
C ASN A 75 -5.74 -0.90 -25.10
N GLY A 76 -5.84 -0.17 -23.98
CA GLY A 76 -6.95 -0.36 -23.05
C GLY A 76 -6.70 0.19 -21.64
N TYR A 77 -7.24 -0.51 -20.65
CA TYR A 77 -7.14 -0.16 -19.24
C TYR A 77 -6.73 -1.37 -18.41
N CYS A 78 -5.88 -1.14 -17.41
CA CYS A 78 -5.59 -2.09 -16.35
C CYS A 78 -6.29 -1.61 -15.07
N GLY A 79 -7.13 -2.46 -14.48
CA GLY A 79 -7.82 -2.18 -13.22
C GLY A 79 -7.19 -2.94 -12.06
N GLY A 80 -7.28 -2.38 -10.85
CA GLY A 80 -6.93 -3.05 -9.61
C GLY A 80 -7.97 -2.75 -8.52
N SER A 81 -8.33 -3.79 -7.75
CA SER A 81 -9.26 -3.71 -6.63
C SER A 81 -8.56 -4.24 -5.38
N ASP A 82 -8.58 -3.47 -4.30
CA ASP A 82 -7.90 -3.82 -3.06
C ASP A 82 -8.54 -5.01 -2.35
N HIS A 83 -7.71 -6.02 -2.04
CA HIS A 83 -8.13 -7.22 -1.34
C HIS A 83 -8.61 -6.97 0.10
N ARG A 84 -8.23 -5.83 0.70
CA ARG A 84 -8.61 -5.44 2.08
C ARG A 84 -10.09 -5.08 2.22
N LYS A 85 -10.78 -4.90 1.09
CA LYS A 85 -12.19 -4.48 1.02
C LYS A 85 -12.94 -5.39 0.07
N GLU A 86 -14.25 -5.49 0.28
CA GLU A 86 -15.12 -6.02 -0.77
C GLU A 86 -15.05 -5.08 -1.99
N GLY A 87 -14.84 -5.65 -3.18
CA GLY A 87 -14.63 -4.87 -4.39
C GLY A 87 -14.46 -5.73 -5.64
N LEU A 88 -14.57 -5.10 -6.79
CA LEU A 88 -14.39 -5.73 -8.10
C LEU A 88 -13.87 -4.69 -9.11
N ALA A 89 -12.86 -5.09 -9.90
CA ALA A 89 -12.51 -4.40 -11.13
C ALA A 89 -13.15 -5.15 -12.32
N ALA A 90 -14.00 -4.48 -13.08
CA ALA A 90 -14.70 -5.06 -14.24
C ALA A 90 -14.60 -4.13 -15.46
N GLY A 91 -14.49 -4.71 -16.65
CA GLY A 91 -14.42 -3.99 -17.93
C GLY A 91 -15.58 -4.36 -18.86
N PHE A 92 -15.68 -3.65 -19.99
CA PHE A 92 -16.64 -3.87 -21.07
C PHE A 92 -15.98 -3.65 -22.43
#